data_AF-A0A6P2B046-F1
#
_entry.id   AF-A0A6P2B046-F1
#
_cell.length_a   1.000
_cell.length_b   1.000
_cell.length_c   1.000
_cell.angle_alpha   90.00
_cell.angle_beta   90.00
_cell.angle_gamma   90.00
#
_symmetry.space_group_name_H-M   'P 1'
#
loop_
_entity.id
_entity.type
_entity.pdbx_description
1 polymer ?
#
loop_
_entity_poly.entity_id
_entity_poly.type
_entity_poly.pdbx_seq_one_letter_code
_entity_poly.pdbx_strand_id
1 'polypeptide(L)'
;MDSYLIEYIRSLDALHGTGPTFVNGVASGEDTGEFRVKFRTVAEGQWQMFGVPKASNQKNIDNFTKSLQSHDFKFNLKLPLPNPSRARLGLIRVAYLIAFKYLGYGFLVNMNLGVLRYQFRNPQEDVYPIQSVLFPFDQPDDFLGINVISNPSNMKCYFVVFDIQAKNGLTRRAGVMLPGPNDRDSQMFKDMESFNGMTITINHFDIEFSDKLEMPRLAHAIWNTVGTTDS
;
A
#
# COMPACT_ATOMS: atom_id res chain seq x y z
N MET A 1 -0.51 0.72 -14.71
CA MET A 1 -0.39 0.43 -13.26
C MET A 1 1.08 0.53 -12.90
N ASP A 2 1.42 1.27 -11.85
CA ASP A 2 2.79 1.68 -11.51
C ASP A 2 3.70 0.45 -11.26
N SER A 3 4.85 0.35 -11.95
CA SER A 3 5.76 -0.81 -11.85
C SER A 3 6.20 -1.05 -10.41
N TYR A 4 6.37 0.04 -9.65
CA TYR A 4 6.81 0.01 -8.26
C TYR A 4 5.81 -0.64 -7.31
N LEU A 5 4.50 -0.43 -7.51
CA LEU A 5 3.47 -1.05 -6.67
C LEU A 5 3.44 -2.57 -6.85
N ILE A 6 3.50 -3.03 -8.11
CA ILE A 6 3.51 -4.46 -8.42
C ILE A 6 4.77 -5.13 -7.87
N GLU A 7 5.93 -4.50 -8.04
CA GLU A 7 7.17 -5.00 -7.46
C GLU A 7 7.12 -5.03 -5.94
N TYR A 8 6.55 -4.00 -5.31
CA TYR A 8 6.45 -3.91 -3.85
C TYR A 8 5.57 -5.03 -3.28
N ILE A 9 4.41 -5.28 -3.88
CA ILE A 9 3.50 -6.36 -3.47
C ILE A 9 4.20 -7.72 -3.62
N ARG A 10 4.87 -7.95 -4.75
CA ARG A 10 5.63 -9.20 -4.97
C ARG A 10 6.73 -9.39 -3.93
N SER A 11 7.39 -8.29 -3.55
CA SER A 11 8.42 -8.32 -2.53
C SER A 11 7.86 -8.66 -1.15
N LEU A 12 6.73 -8.07 -0.77
CA LEU A 12 6.04 -8.43 0.47
C LEU A 12 5.59 -9.89 0.47
N ASP A 13 5.02 -10.38 -0.64
CA ASP A 13 4.57 -11.77 -0.73
C ASP A 13 5.72 -12.77 -0.59
N ALA A 14 6.87 -12.46 -1.21
CA ALA A 14 8.08 -13.27 -1.08
C ALA A 14 8.65 -13.25 0.34
N LEU A 15 8.62 -12.10 1.02
CA LEU A 15 9.14 -11.92 2.38
C LEU A 15 8.24 -12.55 3.44
N HIS A 16 6.92 -12.51 3.26
CA HIS A 16 5.96 -13.09 4.20
C HIS A 16 5.65 -14.56 3.89
N GLY A 17 6.18 -15.12 2.79
CA GLY A 17 5.95 -16.50 2.38
C GLY A 17 4.51 -16.78 1.95
N THR A 18 3.76 -15.74 1.59
CA THR A 18 2.34 -15.84 1.22
C THR A 18 2.12 -16.06 -0.28
N GLY A 19 3.20 -16.26 -1.05
CA GLY A 19 3.13 -16.52 -2.48
C GLY A 19 4.34 -17.27 -3.04
N PRO A 20 4.26 -17.77 -4.29
CA PRO A 20 5.34 -18.53 -4.92
C PRO A 20 6.48 -17.63 -5.43
N THR A 21 6.39 -16.32 -5.25
CA THR A 21 7.30 -15.33 -5.83
C THR A 21 8.64 -15.28 -5.10
N PHE A 22 9.70 -15.07 -5.88
CA PHE A 22 11.03 -14.78 -5.37
C PHE A 22 11.34 -13.30 -5.52
N VAL A 23 12.04 -12.74 -4.55
CA VAL A 23 12.72 -11.45 -4.68
C VAL A 23 14.14 -11.66 -5.16
N ASN A 24 14.59 -10.81 -6.07
CA ASN A 24 16.00 -10.76 -6.42
C ASN A 24 16.77 -10.12 -5.26
N GLY A 25 17.98 -10.58 -5.04
CA GLY A 25 18.88 -10.09 -4.01
C GLY A 25 20.34 -10.24 -4.40
N VAL A 26 21.21 -9.70 -3.58
CA VAL A 26 22.65 -9.89 -3.64
C VAL A 26 23.08 -10.46 -2.30
N ALA A 27 23.67 -11.64 -2.31
CA ALA A 27 24.29 -12.24 -1.14
C ALA A 27 25.80 -12.01 -1.17
N SER A 28 26.39 -11.78 -0.02
CA SER A 28 27.84 -11.65 0.14
C SER A 28 28.32 -12.20 1.47
N GLY A 29 29.49 -12.83 1.48
CA GLY A 29 30.20 -13.27 2.67
C GLY A 29 31.61 -12.72 2.67
N GLU A 30 32.32 -12.82 3.80
CA GLU A 30 33.69 -12.31 3.96
C GLU A 30 34.63 -12.84 2.86
N ASP A 31 34.51 -14.13 2.49
CA ASP A 31 35.39 -14.81 1.52
C ASP A 31 34.71 -15.21 0.19
N THR A 32 33.40 -14.95 0.05
CA THR A 32 32.62 -15.46 -1.11
C THR A 32 32.46 -14.41 -2.21
N GLY A 33 32.68 -13.14 -1.91
CA GLY A 33 32.32 -12.03 -2.79
C GLY A 33 30.80 -11.87 -2.95
N GLU A 34 30.37 -10.90 -3.77
CA GLU A 34 28.96 -10.66 -4.06
C GLU A 34 28.46 -11.60 -5.20
N PHE A 35 27.26 -12.16 -5.04
CA PHE A 35 26.58 -12.92 -6.09
C PHE A 35 25.06 -12.72 -6.01
N ARG A 36 24.38 -12.87 -7.15
CA ARG A 36 22.94 -12.64 -7.24
C ARG A 36 22.17 -13.87 -6.80
N VAL A 37 21.13 -13.61 -6.01
CA VAL A 37 20.26 -14.65 -5.46
C VAL A 37 18.79 -14.34 -5.74
N LYS A 38 17.99 -15.39 -5.72
CA LYS A 38 16.54 -15.33 -5.57
C LYS A 38 16.19 -15.82 -4.17
N PHE A 39 15.45 -15.03 -3.42
CA PHE A 39 15.09 -15.31 -2.03
C PHE A 39 13.57 -15.35 -1.87
N ARG A 40 13.08 -16.24 -1.01
CA ARG A 40 11.71 -16.21 -0.48
C ARG A 40 11.64 -16.86 0.89
N THR A 41 10.68 -16.44 1.70
CA THR A 41 10.24 -17.14 2.90
C THR A 41 9.28 -18.26 2.50
N VAL A 42 9.39 -19.42 3.14
CA VAL A 42 8.52 -20.59 2.93
C VAL A 42 7.57 -20.77 4.11
N ALA A 43 8.09 -20.58 5.31
CA ALA A 43 7.36 -20.58 6.57
C ALA A 43 8.12 -19.70 7.57
N GLU A 44 7.56 -19.48 8.75
CA GLU A 44 8.24 -18.75 9.82
C GLU A 44 9.61 -19.38 10.12
N GLY A 45 10.68 -18.58 10.02
CA GLY A 45 12.06 -19.03 10.18
C GLY A 45 12.63 -19.91 9.04
N GLN A 46 11.82 -20.28 8.05
CA GLN A 46 12.25 -21.10 6.91
C GLN A 46 12.30 -20.29 5.62
N TRP A 47 13.45 -20.30 4.97
CA TRP A 47 13.70 -19.55 3.74
C TRP A 47 14.29 -20.45 2.66
N GLN A 48 14.06 -20.05 1.40
CA GLN A 48 14.67 -20.65 0.23
C GLN A 48 15.46 -19.59 -0.51
N MET A 49 16.71 -19.94 -0.84
CA MET A 49 17.61 -19.09 -1.60
C MET A 49 18.23 -19.88 -2.75
N PHE A 50 18.18 -19.31 -3.94
CA PHE A 50 18.79 -19.88 -5.14
C PHE A 50 19.80 -18.88 -5.70
N GLY A 51 21.03 -19.32 -5.94
CA GLY A 51 21.98 -18.56 -6.75
C GLY A 51 21.45 -18.39 -8.18
N VAL A 52 21.82 -17.30 -8.84
CA VAL A 52 21.51 -17.05 -10.26
C VAL A 52 22.82 -17.15 -11.06
N PRO A 53 23.22 -18.33 -11.55
CA PRO A 53 24.55 -18.56 -12.13
C PRO A 53 24.84 -17.68 -13.34
N LYS A 54 23.87 -17.53 -14.25
CA LYS A 54 24.02 -16.71 -15.47
C LYS A 54 24.24 -15.22 -15.19
N ALA A 55 23.93 -14.75 -13.99
CA ALA A 55 24.03 -13.33 -13.61
C ALA A 55 25.04 -13.08 -12.48
N SER A 56 25.83 -14.10 -12.14
CA SER A 56 26.81 -14.07 -11.04
C SER A 56 28.16 -14.60 -11.53
N ASN A 57 29.24 -14.25 -10.84
CA ASN A 57 30.53 -14.85 -11.10
C ASN A 57 30.54 -16.30 -10.55
N GLN A 58 30.84 -17.28 -11.40
CA GLN A 58 30.87 -18.69 -11.02
C GLN A 58 31.82 -18.96 -9.84
N LYS A 59 32.97 -18.28 -9.80
CA LYS A 59 33.95 -18.41 -8.71
C LYS A 59 33.35 -18.02 -7.35
N ASN A 60 32.49 -17.00 -7.32
CA ASN A 60 31.82 -16.55 -6.10
C ASN A 60 30.76 -17.55 -5.64
N ILE A 61 30.04 -18.17 -6.58
CA ILE A 61 29.07 -19.23 -6.28
C ILE A 61 29.78 -20.47 -5.72
N ASP A 62 30.90 -20.87 -6.31
CA ASP A 62 31.67 -22.02 -5.86
C ASP A 62 32.24 -21.79 -4.46
N ASN A 63 32.78 -20.58 -4.20
CA ASN A 63 33.23 -20.19 -2.88
C ASN A 63 32.08 -20.20 -1.87
N PHE A 64 30.92 -19.65 -2.23
CA PHE A 64 29.73 -19.68 -1.38
C PHE A 64 29.27 -21.10 -1.06
N THR A 65 29.24 -21.99 -2.05
CA THR A 65 28.86 -23.39 -1.86
C THR A 65 29.82 -24.13 -0.93
N LYS A 66 31.13 -23.84 -1.03
CA LYS A 66 32.13 -24.37 -0.09
C LYS A 66 31.94 -23.81 1.32
N SER A 67 31.64 -22.52 1.45
CA SER A 67 31.39 -21.89 2.75
C SER A 67 30.12 -22.39 3.42
N LEU A 68 29.09 -22.81 2.66
CA LEU A 68 27.89 -23.46 3.22
C LEU A 68 28.18 -24.82 3.87
N GLN A 69 29.32 -25.46 3.58
CA GLN A 69 29.72 -26.72 4.20
C GLN A 69 30.40 -26.51 5.57
N SER A 70 30.72 -25.27 5.95
CA SER A 70 31.22 -24.96 7.29
C SER A 70 30.05 -24.81 8.28
N HIS A 71 30.27 -25.17 9.55
CA HIS A 71 29.19 -25.18 10.55
C HIS A 71 28.73 -23.77 10.99
N ASP A 72 29.56 -22.74 10.83
CA ASP A 72 29.29 -21.36 11.26
C ASP A 72 29.33 -20.37 10.08
N PHE A 73 28.44 -20.57 9.11
CA PHE A 73 28.38 -19.72 7.93
C PHE A 73 27.57 -18.43 8.18
N LYS A 74 28.22 -17.26 8.01
CA LYS A 74 27.59 -15.95 8.04
C LYS A 74 27.61 -15.31 6.66
N PHE A 75 26.49 -14.73 6.26
CA PHE A 75 26.39 -13.95 5.02
C PHE A 75 25.49 -12.74 5.21
N ASN A 76 25.71 -11.73 4.39
CA ASN A 76 24.89 -10.55 4.25
C ASN A 76 23.98 -10.72 3.04
N LEU A 77 22.69 -10.47 3.23
CA LEU A 77 21.71 -10.46 2.15
C LEU A 77 21.20 -9.04 1.93
N LYS A 78 21.50 -8.47 0.76
CA LYS A 78 20.97 -7.19 0.31
C LYS A 78 19.79 -7.45 -0.62
N LEU A 79 18.59 -7.08 -0.22
CA LEU A 79 17.38 -7.13 -1.05
C LEU A 79 17.09 -5.73 -1.59
N PRO A 80 17.18 -5.48 -2.91
CA PRO A 80 16.73 -4.22 -3.51
C PRO A 80 15.20 -4.17 -3.46
N LEU A 81 14.67 -3.78 -2.30
CA LEU A 81 13.23 -3.61 -2.12
C LEU A 81 12.77 -2.33 -2.81
N PRO A 82 11.61 -2.36 -3.50
CA PRO A 82 11.01 -1.15 -4.07
C PRO A 82 10.74 -0.11 -2.99
N ASN A 83 10.84 1.16 -3.36
CA ASN A 83 10.59 2.26 -2.44
C ASN A 83 9.13 2.20 -1.93
N PRO A 84 8.91 1.96 -0.61
CA PRO A 84 7.57 1.80 -0.06
C PRO A 84 6.71 3.06 -0.21
N SER A 85 7.31 4.26 -0.16
CA SER A 85 6.60 5.52 -0.38
C SER A 85 6.04 5.64 -1.79
N ARG A 86 6.76 5.12 -2.81
CA ARG A 86 6.25 5.10 -4.19
C ARG A 86 5.11 4.10 -4.37
N ALA A 87 5.22 2.93 -3.76
CA ALA A 87 4.14 1.95 -3.78
C ALA A 87 2.87 2.51 -3.12
N ARG A 88 3.03 3.15 -1.95
CA ARG A 88 1.95 3.85 -1.25
C ARG A 88 1.32 4.95 -2.12
N LEU A 89 2.14 5.76 -2.78
CA LEU A 89 1.63 6.77 -3.70
C LEU A 89 0.81 6.16 -4.84
N GLY A 90 1.20 4.98 -5.33
CA GLY A 90 0.43 4.18 -6.27
C GLY A 90 -0.95 3.81 -5.72
N LEU A 91 -1.03 3.35 -4.46
CA LEU A 91 -2.30 3.04 -3.78
C LEU A 91 -3.21 4.26 -3.65
N ILE A 92 -2.63 5.41 -3.25
CA ILE A 92 -3.37 6.67 -3.11
C ILE A 92 -3.94 7.13 -4.45
N ARG A 93 -3.17 6.99 -5.55
CA ARG A 93 -3.65 7.30 -6.90
C ARG A 93 -4.81 6.41 -7.31
N VAL A 94 -4.75 5.12 -7.02
CA VAL A 94 -5.87 4.19 -7.30
C VAL A 94 -7.10 4.60 -6.50
N ALA A 95 -6.96 4.84 -5.20
CA ALA A 95 -8.05 5.31 -4.34
C ALA A 95 -8.67 6.62 -4.86
N TYR A 96 -7.84 7.58 -5.26
CA TYR A 96 -8.29 8.85 -5.83
C TYR A 96 -9.13 8.65 -7.10
N LEU A 97 -8.69 7.76 -7.99
CA LEU A 97 -9.42 7.45 -9.23
C LEU A 97 -10.74 6.74 -8.94
N ILE A 98 -10.76 5.82 -7.98
CA ILE A 98 -11.99 5.15 -7.53
C ILE A 98 -12.95 6.17 -6.91
N ALA A 99 -12.48 7.04 -6.00
CA ALA A 99 -13.28 8.12 -5.43
C ALA A 99 -13.85 9.04 -6.51
N PHE A 100 -13.02 9.46 -7.47
CA PHE A 100 -13.49 10.28 -8.60
C PHE A 100 -14.55 9.55 -9.44
N LYS A 101 -14.37 8.25 -9.71
CA LYS A 101 -15.34 7.43 -10.45
C LYS A 101 -16.71 7.44 -9.77
N TYR A 102 -16.78 7.35 -8.44
CA TYR A 102 -18.03 7.28 -7.69
C TYR A 102 -18.63 8.66 -7.35
N LEU A 103 -17.79 9.64 -7.04
CA LEU A 103 -18.20 10.94 -6.51
C LEU A 103 -18.22 12.06 -7.57
N GLY A 104 -17.71 11.78 -8.76
CA GLY A 104 -17.72 12.68 -9.92
C GLY A 104 -16.96 13.99 -9.72
N TYR A 105 -17.37 15.02 -10.45
CA TYR A 105 -16.72 16.34 -10.42
C TYR A 105 -16.82 17.04 -9.06
N GLY A 106 -17.81 16.70 -8.23
CA GLY A 106 -17.93 17.22 -6.87
C GLY A 106 -16.71 16.87 -6.01
N PHE A 107 -16.12 15.69 -6.20
CA PHE A 107 -14.87 15.33 -5.57
C PHE A 107 -13.69 16.13 -6.12
N LEU A 108 -13.62 16.33 -7.44
CA LEU A 108 -12.51 17.05 -8.09
C LEU A 108 -12.37 18.49 -7.58
N VAL A 109 -13.48 19.19 -7.35
CA VAL A 109 -13.47 20.59 -6.88
C VAL A 109 -13.15 20.74 -5.39
N ASN A 110 -13.04 19.63 -4.64
CA ASN A 110 -12.63 19.67 -3.24
C ASN A 110 -11.23 20.28 -3.11
N MET A 111 -11.13 21.40 -2.38
CA MET A 111 -9.89 22.14 -2.18
C MET A 111 -8.88 21.34 -1.34
N ASN A 112 -9.35 20.51 -0.41
CA ASN A 112 -8.50 19.71 0.48
C ASN A 112 -7.72 18.62 -0.28
N LEU A 113 -8.14 18.26 -1.50
CA LEU A 113 -7.36 17.40 -2.39
C LEU A 113 -6.13 18.10 -2.98
N GLY A 114 -5.94 19.40 -2.70
CA GLY A 114 -4.76 20.16 -3.12
C GLY A 114 -3.45 19.49 -2.71
N VAL A 115 -3.36 19.00 -1.46
CA VAL A 115 -2.17 18.29 -0.95
C VAL A 115 -1.89 17.00 -1.73
N LEU A 116 -2.93 16.24 -2.07
CA LEU A 116 -2.79 15.02 -2.88
C LEU A 116 -2.35 15.34 -4.30
N ARG A 117 -2.95 16.35 -4.93
CA ARG A 117 -2.56 16.80 -6.27
C ARG A 117 -1.11 17.28 -6.31
N TYR A 118 -0.67 17.98 -5.28
CA TYR A 118 0.71 18.39 -5.11
C TYR A 118 1.64 17.17 -4.99
N GLN A 119 1.32 16.24 -4.08
CA GLN A 119 2.05 14.98 -3.90
C GLN A 119 2.15 14.15 -5.19
N PHE A 120 1.10 14.15 -6.02
CA PHE A 120 1.11 13.45 -7.30
C PHE A 120 2.06 14.07 -8.33
N ARG A 121 2.19 15.40 -8.32
CA ARG A 121 3.12 16.17 -9.17
C ARG A 121 4.55 16.09 -8.67
N ASN A 122 4.73 15.99 -7.36
CA ASN A 122 6.02 15.95 -6.68
C ASN A 122 6.20 14.60 -5.93
N PRO A 123 6.31 13.47 -6.65
CA PRO A 123 6.29 12.14 -6.05
C PRO A 123 7.50 11.80 -5.18
N GLN A 124 8.52 12.66 -5.12
CA GLN A 124 9.68 12.49 -4.22
C GLN A 124 9.51 13.23 -2.88
N GLU A 125 8.57 14.16 -2.80
CA GLU A 125 8.23 14.84 -1.55
C GLU A 125 7.32 13.92 -0.72
N ASP A 126 7.29 14.11 0.59
CA ASP A 126 6.44 13.35 1.51
C ASP A 126 5.54 14.31 2.27
N VAL A 127 4.56 14.88 1.56
CA VAL A 127 3.64 15.88 2.12
C VAL A 127 2.32 15.27 2.60
N TYR A 128 2.02 14.04 2.18
CA TYR A 128 0.79 13.35 2.53
C TYR A 128 1.08 12.15 3.42
N PRO A 129 0.45 12.02 4.60
CA PRO A 129 0.96 11.10 5.60
C PRO A 129 0.92 9.64 5.20
N ILE A 130 1.94 8.96 5.67
CA ILE A 130 2.16 7.52 5.56
C ILE A 130 0.97 6.71 6.07
N GLN A 131 0.36 7.15 7.17
CA GLN A 131 -0.68 6.44 7.90
C GLN A 131 -2.03 6.46 7.16
N SER A 132 -2.18 7.29 6.12
CA SER A 132 -3.39 7.35 5.29
C SER A 132 -3.67 6.08 4.48
N VAL A 133 -2.73 5.12 4.45
CA VAL A 133 -2.87 3.86 3.71
C VAL A 133 -2.73 2.67 4.65
N LEU A 134 -3.77 1.86 4.69
CA LEU A 134 -3.82 0.56 5.36
C LEU A 134 -3.60 -0.53 4.31
N PHE A 135 -2.45 -1.20 4.38
CA PHE A 135 -2.09 -2.27 3.44
C PHE A 135 -1.16 -3.31 4.11
N PRO A 136 -1.57 -4.59 4.21
CA PRO A 136 -2.89 -5.12 3.87
C PRO A 136 -4.00 -4.59 4.79
N PHE A 137 -5.24 -4.59 4.29
CA PHE A 137 -6.44 -4.24 5.07
C PHE A 137 -7.39 -5.44 5.12
N ASP A 138 -7.22 -6.28 6.14
CA ASP A 138 -7.89 -7.58 6.26
C ASP A 138 -9.31 -7.45 6.86
N GLN A 139 -10.20 -6.71 6.17
CA GLN A 139 -11.61 -6.56 6.56
C GLN A 139 -12.56 -7.22 5.55
N PRO A 140 -13.81 -7.57 5.96
CA PRO A 140 -14.82 -8.20 5.09
C PRO A 140 -15.16 -7.40 3.81
N ASP A 141 -15.81 -8.07 2.86
CA ASP A 141 -16.20 -7.50 1.55
C ASP A 141 -17.18 -6.33 1.66
N ASP A 142 -17.93 -6.26 2.76
CA ASP A 142 -18.85 -5.18 3.09
C ASP A 142 -18.18 -3.79 3.14
N PHE A 143 -16.84 -3.75 3.23
CA PHE A 143 -16.09 -2.49 3.20
C PHE A 143 -15.70 -2.04 1.79
N LEU A 144 -15.81 -2.89 0.76
CA LEU A 144 -15.35 -2.56 -0.60
C LEU A 144 -16.08 -1.34 -1.17
N GLY A 145 -15.34 -0.43 -1.80
CA GLY A 145 -15.88 0.77 -2.42
C GLY A 145 -15.60 2.03 -1.63
N ILE A 146 -16.58 2.94 -1.57
CA ILE A 146 -16.47 4.24 -0.90
C ILE A 146 -17.15 4.18 0.46
N ASN A 147 -16.38 4.52 1.48
CA ASN A 147 -16.87 4.65 2.84
C ASN A 147 -16.54 6.05 3.38
N VAL A 148 -17.08 6.37 4.54
CA VAL A 148 -16.71 7.57 5.30
C VAL A 148 -16.36 7.17 6.72
N ILE A 149 -15.14 7.49 7.14
CA ILE A 149 -14.80 7.47 8.57
C ILE A 149 -15.47 8.69 9.18
N SER A 150 -16.30 8.49 10.21
CA SER A 150 -17.06 9.57 10.85
C SER A 150 -16.58 9.91 12.24
N ASN A 151 -16.05 8.90 12.94
CA ASN A 151 -15.57 9.00 14.29
C ASN A 151 -14.15 8.43 14.41
N PRO A 152 -13.27 9.11 15.15
CA PRO A 152 -13.53 10.39 15.83
C PRO A 152 -13.71 11.56 14.83
N SER A 153 -14.39 12.62 15.23
CA SER A 153 -14.81 13.70 14.31
C SER A 153 -13.64 14.47 13.69
N ASN A 154 -12.47 14.47 14.34
CA ASN A 154 -11.21 14.98 13.79
C ASN A 154 -10.55 14.03 12.79
N MET A 155 -11.10 12.83 12.59
CA MET A 155 -10.67 11.84 11.60
C MET A 155 -11.70 11.66 10.47
N LYS A 156 -12.65 12.60 10.35
CA LYS A 156 -13.67 12.50 9.32
C LYS A 156 -13.02 12.57 7.93
N CYS A 157 -13.16 11.52 7.13
CA CYS A 157 -12.55 11.45 5.80
C CYS A 157 -13.25 10.42 4.92
N TYR A 158 -13.00 10.49 3.60
CA TYR A 158 -13.37 9.41 2.71
C TYR A 158 -12.43 8.23 2.94
N PHE A 159 -12.97 7.02 2.99
CA PHE A 159 -12.21 5.80 3.14
C PHE A 159 -12.52 4.85 1.99
N VAL A 160 -11.57 4.73 1.07
CA VAL A 160 -11.70 3.97 -0.16
C VAL A 160 -11.06 2.62 0.02
N VAL A 161 -11.83 1.55 -0.14
CA VAL A 161 -11.34 0.18 0.00
C VAL A 161 -11.46 -0.55 -1.32
N PHE A 162 -10.39 -1.22 -1.72
CA PHE A 162 -10.34 -1.93 -2.99
C PHE A 162 -9.36 -3.09 -2.95
N ASP A 163 -9.62 -4.05 -3.84
CA ASP A 163 -8.78 -5.22 -4.01
C ASP A 163 -7.76 -5.03 -5.13
N ILE A 164 -6.56 -5.53 -4.87
CA ILE A 164 -5.46 -5.59 -5.82
C ILE A 164 -5.19 -7.06 -6.10
N GLN A 165 -5.48 -7.47 -7.32
CA GLN A 165 -5.21 -8.82 -7.77
C GLN A 165 -3.81 -8.88 -8.40
N ALA A 166 -2.92 -9.66 -7.79
CA ALA A 166 -1.64 -9.99 -8.37
C ALA A 166 -1.79 -11.08 -9.45
N LYS A 167 -0.85 -11.13 -10.40
CA LYS A 167 -0.88 -12.09 -11.53
C LYS A 167 -0.87 -13.57 -11.10
N ASN A 168 -0.47 -13.86 -9.87
CA ASN A 168 -0.47 -15.20 -9.28
C ASN A 168 -1.83 -15.58 -8.66
N GLY A 169 -2.87 -14.76 -8.85
CA GLY A 169 -4.22 -14.99 -8.30
C GLY A 169 -4.38 -14.51 -6.86
N LEU A 170 -3.32 -14.02 -6.22
CA LEU A 170 -3.37 -13.51 -4.87
C LEU A 170 -4.07 -12.15 -4.84
N THR A 171 -5.04 -12.00 -3.94
CA THR A 171 -5.74 -10.74 -3.72
C THR A 171 -5.25 -10.10 -2.42
N ARG A 172 -5.00 -8.79 -2.48
CA ARG A 172 -4.67 -7.96 -1.32
C ARG A 172 -5.61 -6.78 -1.28
N ARG A 173 -6.19 -6.54 -0.11
CA ARG A 173 -7.09 -5.41 0.10
C ARG A 173 -6.31 -4.21 0.61
N ALA A 174 -6.61 -3.04 0.07
CA ALA A 174 -6.05 -1.76 0.50
C ALA A 174 -7.20 -0.87 0.99
N GLY A 175 -7.00 -0.20 2.13
CA GLY A 175 -7.85 0.87 2.61
C GLY A 175 -7.09 2.19 2.54
N VAL A 176 -7.65 3.20 1.90
CA VAL A 176 -7.00 4.51 1.72
C VAL A 176 -7.91 5.62 2.19
N MET A 177 -7.41 6.42 3.13
CA MET A 177 -8.04 7.63 3.62
C MET A 177 -7.75 8.77 2.65
N LEU A 178 -8.79 9.50 2.25
CA LEU A 178 -8.71 10.67 1.38
C LEU A 178 -9.42 11.86 2.05
N PRO A 179 -8.92 13.10 1.88
CA PRO A 179 -9.52 14.27 2.51
C PRO A 179 -10.97 14.48 2.09
N GLY A 180 -11.82 14.83 3.06
CA GLY A 180 -13.18 15.29 2.82
C GLY A 180 -13.25 16.73 2.32
N PRO A 181 -14.47 17.23 2.01
CA PRO A 181 -14.70 18.58 1.52
C PRO A 181 -14.55 19.70 2.56
N ASN A 182 -14.40 19.40 3.87
CA ASN A 182 -14.37 20.43 4.91
C ASN A 182 -12.94 20.78 5.37
N ASP A 183 -12.64 22.06 5.53
CA ASP A 183 -11.27 22.59 5.72
C ASP A 183 -10.53 22.12 7.00
N ARG A 184 -11.24 21.51 7.96
CA ARG A 184 -10.62 20.97 9.19
C ARG A 184 -9.85 19.66 8.94
N ASP A 185 -10.06 19.01 7.80
CA ASP A 185 -9.56 17.67 7.50
C ASP A 185 -8.05 17.65 7.17
N SER A 186 -7.43 18.82 6.93
CA SER A 186 -5.97 18.92 6.78
C SER A 186 -5.21 18.69 8.10
N GLN A 187 -5.88 18.88 9.24
CA GLN A 187 -5.31 18.66 10.58
C GLN A 187 -5.39 17.19 11.01
N MET A 188 -6.36 16.42 10.51
CA MET A 188 -6.54 14.97 10.75
C MET A 188 -5.21 14.21 10.69
N PHE A 189 -4.45 14.56 9.65
CA PHE A 189 -3.19 13.95 9.27
C PHE A 189 -2.03 14.21 10.22
N LYS A 190 -2.04 15.35 10.92
CA LYS A 190 -1.03 15.67 11.95
C LYS A 190 -1.29 14.92 13.24
N ASP A 191 -2.56 14.65 13.51
CA ASP A 191 -2.97 13.95 14.73
C ASP A 191 -2.87 12.42 14.55
N MET A 192 -2.64 11.90 13.32
CA MET A 192 -2.67 10.44 13.00
C MET A 192 -1.77 9.57 13.89
N GLU A 193 -0.65 10.11 14.39
CA GLU A 193 0.24 9.40 15.31
C GLU A 193 -0.38 9.17 16.70
N SER A 194 -1.36 9.99 17.09
CA SER A 194 -2.04 9.90 18.38
C SER A 194 -3.20 8.90 18.43
N PHE A 195 -3.60 8.31 17.28
CA PHE A 195 -4.78 7.43 17.20
C PHE A 195 -4.48 5.94 17.38
N ASN A 196 -3.27 5.57 17.82
CA ASN A 196 -2.96 4.17 18.05
C ASN A 196 -3.87 3.59 19.15
N GLY A 197 -4.67 2.56 18.80
CA GLY A 197 -5.62 1.91 19.71
C GLY A 197 -7.02 2.55 19.76
N MET A 198 -7.35 3.54 18.92
CA MET A 198 -8.70 4.10 18.87
C MET A 198 -9.67 3.25 18.04
N THR A 199 -10.92 3.21 18.48
CA THR A 199 -12.03 2.64 17.69
C THR A 199 -12.51 3.69 16.70
N ILE A 200 -12.56 3.34 15.42
CA ILE A 200 -13.10 4.19 14.36
C ILE A 200 -14.48 3.70 13.94
N THR A 201 -15.36 4.63 13.57
CA THR A 201 -16.65 4.28 12.94
C THR A 201 -16.55 4.52 11.45
N ILE A 202 -16.79 3.47 10.68
CA ILE A 202 -16.81 3.50 9.21
C ILE A 202 -18.26 3.33 8.76
N ASN A 203 -18.74 4.29 7.98
CA ASN A 203 -20.05 4.23 7.36
C ASN A 203 -19.87 3.78 5.91
N HIS A 204 -20.42 2.63 5.58
CA HIS A 204 -20.38 2.09 4.23
C HIS A 204 -21.48 2.72 3.36
N PHE A 205 -21.14 3.05 2.12
CA PHE A 205 -22.07 3.54 1.13
C PHE A 205 -22.09 2.61 -0.07
N ASP A 206 -23.18 1.86 -0.21
CA ASP A 206 -23.45 1.12 -1.43
C ASP A 206 -23.91 2.09 -2.52
N ILE A 207 -22.96 2.52 -3.35
CA ILE A 207 -23.21 3.44 -4.45
C ILE A 207 -23.24 2.60 -5.72
N GLU A 208 -24.43 2.15 -6.12
CA GLU A 208 -24.60 1.47 -7.40
C GLU A 208 -24.04 2.33 -8.55
N PHE A 209 -23.27 1.71 -9.45
CA PHE A 209 -22.73 2.40 -10.61
C PHE A 209 -23.85 2.62 -11.65
N SER A 210 -24.62 3.69 -11.49
CA SER A 210 -25.30 4.33 -12.62
C SER A 210 -24.44 5.50 -13.11
N ASP A 211 -24.73 6.08 -14.28
CA ASP A 211 -23.96 7.15 -14.95
C ASP A 211 -23.87 8.47 -14.11
N LYS A 212 -23.21 8.40 -12.96
CA LYS A 212 -23.22 9.36 -11.83
C LYS A 212 -22.17 10.46 -11.95
N LEU A 213 -21.44 10.53 -13.07
CA LEU A 213 -20.58 11.69 -13.37
C LEU A 213 -21.37 13.00 -13.38
N GLU A 214 -22.69 12.93 -13.60
CA GLU A 214 -23.61 14.08 -13.67
C GLU A 214 -24.20 14.50 -12.32
N MET A 215 -23.83 13.88 -11.19
CA MET A 215 -24.33 14.24 -9.86
C MET A 215 -23.26 14.97 -9.03
N PRO A 216 -22.92 16.24 -9.34
CA PRO A 216 -21.87 16.98 -8.62
C PRO A 216 -22.18 17.16 -7.12
N ARG A 217 -23.45 17.00 -6.71
CA ARG A 217 -23.86 17.09 -5.31
C ARG A 217 -23.74 15.77 -4.54
N LEU A 218 -23.48 14.64 -5.21
CA LEU A 218 -23.43 13.32 -4.56
C LEU A 218 -22.33 13.25 -3.50
N ALA A 219 -21.14 13.78 -3.79
CA ALA A 219 -20.04 13.87 -2.84
C ALA A 219 -20.45 14.60 -1.55
N HIS A 220 -21.12 15.75 -1.70
CA HIS A 220 -21.61 16.55 -0.58
C HIS A 220 -22.76 15.85 0.17
N ALA A 221 -23.64 15.16 -0.55
CA ALA A 221 -24.74 14.41 0.04
C ALA A 221 -24.19 13.28 0.94
N ILE A 222 -23.33 12.41 0.40
CA ILE A 222 -22.68 11.32 1.14
C ILE A 222 -21.96 11.85 2.38
N TRP A 223 -21.21 12.94 2.22
CA TRP A 223 -20.48 13.55 3.31
C TRP A 223 -21.37 14.01 4.47
N ASN A 224 -22.56 14.53 4.17
CA ASN A 224 -23.46 15.11 5.16
C ASN A 224 -24.41 14.09 5.81
N THR A 225 -24.74 12.99 5.12
CA THR A 225 -25.58 11.92 5.70
C THR A 225 -25.00 11.39 7.01
N VAL A 226 -23.67 11.35 7.08
CA VAL A 226 -22.89 10.81 8.20
C VAL A 226 -22.92 11.69 9.47
N GLY A 227 -23.36 12.96 9.36
CA GLY A 227 -23.33 13.92 10.47
C GLY A 227 -24.65 14.18 11.19
N THR A 228 -25.73 13.47 10.83
CA THR A 228 -27.10 13.82 11.28
C THR A 228 -27.69 12.88 12.35
N THR A 229 -26.98 11.84 12.76
CA THR A 229 -27.51 10.83 13.71
C THR A 229 -27.19 11.09 15.18
N ASP A 230 -26.43 12.14 15.52
CA ASP A 230 -26.07 12.48 16.90
C ASP A 230 -26.58 13.88 17.32
N SER A 231 -27.90 14.10 17.24
CA SER A 231 -28.58 15.25 17.85
C SER A 231 -29.87 14.86 18.56
#